data_AF-Q6HAE5-F1
#
_entry.id   AF-Q6HAE5-F1
#
_cell.length_a   1.000
_cell.length_b   1.000
_cell.length_c   1.000
_cell.angle_alpha   90.00
_cell.angle_beta   90.00
_cell.angle_gamma   90.00
#
_symmetry.space_group_name_H-M   'P 1'
#
loop_
_entity.id
_entity.type
_entity.pdbx_description
1 polymer ?
#
loop_
_entity_poly.entity_id
_entity_poly.type
_entity_poly.pdbx_seq_one_letter_code
_entity_poly.pdbx_strand_id
1 'polypeptide(L)'
;MKKKWYLIRCNYGKIDLGQKSLEAMGVECFCPRLSPAELKVLFDNKKNFSKGWCIFPPYLFVRFDIDHIPISKIQHAIGVKGFVRFGGGINSIPDIVIGKIMKNDYLSGIDKDVIKLIRCENKVLRVDTLLSMIESELGKTIIRNKLV
;
A
#
# COMPACT_ATOMS: atom_id res chain seq x y z
N MET A 1 11.64 -3.48 -21.87
CA MET A 1 10.97 -3.92 -20.63
C MET A 1 10.50 -2.69 -19.88
N LYS A 2 9.19 -2.49 -19.73
CA LYS A 2 8.60 -1.30 -19.11
C LYS A 2 7.85 -1.73 -17.84
N LYS A 3 8.59 -1.93 -16.76
CA LYS A 3 8.01 -2.18 -15.44
C LYS A 3 7.20 -0.96 -14.99
N LYS A 4 6.00 -1.20 -14.46
CA LYS A 4 5.11 -0.15 -13.95
C LYS A 4 4.66 -0.51 -12.54
N TRP A 5 4.37 0.50 -11.73
CA TRP A 5 3.80 0.31 -10.40
C TRP A 5 2.29 0.13 -10.47
N TYR A 6 1.76 -0.75 -9.63
CA TYR A 6 0.34 -1.01 -9.47
C TYR A 6 0.01 -1.14 -7.99
N LEU A 7 -1.26 -0.92 -7.66
CA LEU A 7 -1.76 -1.04 -6.29
C LEU A 7 -2.62 -2.27 -6.14
N ILE A 8 -2.28 -3.09 -5.15
CA ILE A 8 -2.98 -4.32 -4.82
C ILE A 8 -3.57 -4.21 -3.42
N ARG A 9 -4.81 -4.65 -3.27
CA ARG A 9 -5.42 -4.90 -1.98
C ARG A 9 -5.16 -6.34 -1.57
N CYS A 10 -4.58 -6.52 -0.39
CA CYS A 10 -4.41 -7.81 0.26
C CYS A 10 -5.56 -8.08 1.24
N ASN A 11 -5.67 -9.33 1.67
CA ASN A 11 -6.49 -9.67 2.83
C ASN A 11 -5.85 -9.13 4.12
N TYR A 12 -6.66 -8.65 5.05
CA TYR A 12 -6.16 -8.17 6.34
C TYR A 12 -5.34 -9.25 7.05
N GLY A 13 -4.16 -8.88 7.55
CA GLY A 13 -3.24 -9.81 8.22
C GLY A 13 -2.46 -10.75 7.29
N LYS A 14 -2.71 -10.73 5.97
CA LYS A 14 -2.01 -11.57 4.98
C LYS A 14 -1.07 -10.79 4.05
N ILE A 15 -0.72 -9.55 4.39
CA ILE A 15 0.18 -8.71 3.57
C ILE A 15 1.55 -9.38 3.44
N ASP A 16 2.12 -9.91 4.53
CA ASP A 16 3.42 -10.58 4.49
C ASP A 16 3.41 -11.84 3.62
N LEU A 17 2.30 -12.58 3.61
CA LEU A 17 2.11 -13.75 2.74
C LEU A 17 1.97 -13.32 1.27
N GLY A 18 1.19 -12.28 1.01
CA GLY A 18 1.05 -11.68 -0.32
C GLY A 18 2.39 -11.20 -0.87
N GLN A 19 3.13 -10.45 -0.07
CA GLN A 19 4.45 -9.96 -0.43
C GLN A 19 5.40 -11.11 -0.80
N LYS A 20 5.53 -12.13 0.05
CA LYS A 20 6.39 -13.30 -0.24
C LYS A 20 5.97 -14.05 -1.50
N SER A 21 4.66 -14.25 -1.68
CA SER A 21 4.14 -14.95 -2.86
C SER A 21 4.44 -14.19 -4.15
N LEU A 22 4.38 -12.86 -4.12
CA LEU A 22 4.61 -11.99 -5.28
C LEU A 22 6.11 -11.85 -5.58
N GLU A 23 6.94 -11.69 -4.55
CA GLU A 23 8.40 -11.68 -4.67
C GLU A 23 8.92 -12.99 -5.28
N ALA A 24 8.36 -14.14 -4.88
CA ALA A 24 8.68 -15.44 -5.48
C ALA A 24 8.32 -15.54 -6.97
N MET A 25 7.39 -14.72 -7.47
CA MET A 25 7.05 -14.63 -8.89
C MET A 25 7.91 -13.62 -9.66
N GLY A 26 8.90 -13.00 -9.01
CA GLY A 26 9.74 -11.94 -9.59
C GLY A 26 9.05 -10.58 -9.65
N VAL A 27 8.00 -10.36 -8.84
CA VAL A 27 7.31 -9.07 -8.71
C VAL A 27 7.96 -8.29 -7.58
N GLU A 28 8.36 -7.05 -7.86
CA GLU A 28 8.90 -6.17 -6.82
C GLU A 28 7.76 -5.64 -5.96
N CYS A 29 7.90 -5.72 -4.64
CA CYS A 29 6.85 -5.34 -3.70
C CYS A 29 7.34 -4.25 -2.74
N PHE A 30 6.46 -3.30 -2.44
CA PHE A 30 6.71 -2.23 -1.50
C PHE A 30 5.49 -2.02 -0.59
N CYS A 31 5.69 -2.12 0.73
CA CYS A 31 4.75 -1.64 1.74
C CYS A 31 5.48 -0.63 2.62
N PRO A 32 4.98 0.61 2.77
CA PRO A 32 5.52 1.55 3.75
C PRO A 32 5.23 1.01 5.16
N ARG A 33 6.29 0.63 5.88
CA ARG A 33 6.23 0.09 7.25
C ARG A 33 6.98 1.00 8.20
N LEU A 34 6.41 1.21 9.38
CA LEU A 34 7.08 1.82 10.52
C LEU A 34 7.81 0.76 11.31
N SER A 35 9.03 1.08 11.75
CA SER A 35 9.78 0.23 12.65
C SER A 35 9.11 0.14 14.03
N PRO A 36 9.37 -0.92 14.81
CA PRO A 36 8.88 -1.01 16.19
C PRO A 36 9.29 0.18 17.07
N ALA A 37 10.48 0.76 16.83
CA ALA A 37 10.97 1.91 17.58
C ALA A 37 10.13 3.17 17.29
N GLU A 38 9.89 3.47 16.01
CA GLU A 38 9.03 4.60 15.60
C GLU A 38 7.61 4.44 16.12
N LEU A 39 7.05 3.23 16.09
CA LEU A 39 5.71 2.96 16.62
C LEU A 39 5.64 3.17 18.14
N LYS A 40 6.67 2.75 18.89
CA LYS A 40 6.72 2.99 20.33
C LYS A 40 6.72 4.47 20.64
N VAL A 41 7.49 5.28 19.90
CA VAL A 41 7.47 6.75 20.02
C VAL A 41 6.09 7.29 19.66
N LEU A 42 5.48 6.86 18.55
CA LEU A 42 4.18 7.33 18.08
C LEU A 42 3.02 6.99 19.02
N PHE A 43 3.10 5.90 19.79
CA PHE A 43 2.07 5.48 20.73
C PHE A 43 2.46 5.73 22.20
N ASP A 44 3.42 6.62 22.46
CA ASP A 44 3.87 7.01 23.80
C ASP A 44 4.26 5.81 24.69
N ASN A 45 4.87 4.78 24.09
CA ASN A 45 5.20 3.49 24.71
C ASN A 45 4.02 2.69 25.29
N LYS A 46 2.77 3.08 25.01
CA LYS A 46 1.55 2.43 25.54
C LYS A 46 1.22 1.09 24.87
N LYS A 47 1.76 0.84 23.67
CA LYS A 47 1.54 -0.38 22.89
C LYS A 47 2.87 -1.09 22.61
N ASN A 48 2.91 -2.39 22.89
CA ASN A 48 4.06 -3.23 22.58
C ASN A 48 4.00 -3.70 21.13
N PHE A 49 4.78 -3.05 20.27
CA PHE A 49 4.99 -3.49 18.89
C PHE A 49 6.22 -4.40 18.82
N SER A 50 6.00 -5.69 18.55
CA SER A 50 7.06 -6.68 18.33
C SER A 50 7.54 -6.74 16.88
N LYS A 51 6.74 -6.19 15.94
CA LYS A 51 7.03 -6.16 14.51
C LYS A 51 6.65 -4.82 13.92
N GLY A 52 7.33 -4.45 12.83
CA GLY A 52 7.00 -3.24 12.09
C GLY A 52 5.59 -3.29 11.51
N TRP A 53 4.94 -2.14 11.44
CA TRP A 53 3.53 -2.03 11.06
C TRP A 53 3.38 -1.30 9.73
N CYS A 54 2.64 -1.89 8.78
CA CYS A 54 2.27 -1.18 7.56
C CYS A 54 1.36 0.00 7.91
N ILE A 55 1.71 1.19 7.42
CA ILE A 55 0.98 2.44 7.68
C ILE A 55 -0.43 2.38 7.07
N PHE A 56 -0.54 1.72 5.90
CA PHE A 56 -1.78 1.64 5.12
C PHE A 56 -2.24 0.19 4.85
N PRO A 57 -2.74 -0.53 5.85
CA PRO A 57 -3.30 -1.85 5.63
C PRO A 57 -4.68 -1.75 4.93
N PRO A 58 -5.01 -2.60 3.94
CA PRO A 58 -4.22 -3.71 3.43
C PRO A 58 -3.72 -3.48 1.99
N TYR A 59 -2.93 -2.43 1.74
CA TYR A 59 -2.41 -2.16 0.40
C TYR A 59 -0.94 -2.54 0.24
N LEU A 60 -0.62 -3.04 -0.94
CA LEU A 60 0.73 -3.37 -1.38
C LEU A 60 0.97 -2.71 -2.74
N PHE A 61 2.06 -1.97 -2.84
CA PHE A 61 2.54 -1.45 -4.12
C PHE A 61 3.39 -2.52 -4.78
N VAL A 62 3.12 -2.81 -6.05
CA VAL A 62 3.87 -3.81 -6.79
C VAL A 62 4.40 -3.24 -8.09
N ARG A 63 5.61 -3.63 -8.49
CA ARG A 63 6.22 -3.25 -9.76
C ARG A 63 6.55 -4.48 -10.58
N PHE A 64 5.95 -4.57 -11.77
CA PHE A 64 6.20 -5.65 -12.71
C PHE A 64 5.94 -5.20 -14.15
N ASP A 65 6.37 -6.02 -15.10
CA ASP A 65 6.08 -5.85 -16.52
C ASP A 65 4.87 -6.72 -16.89
N ILE A 66 3.80 -6.08 -17.40
CA ILE A 66 2.55 -6.74 -17.74
C ILE A 66 2.69 -7.71 -18.92
N ASP A 67 3.67 -7.46 -19.80
CA ASP A 67 3.95 -8.29 -20.97
C ASP A 67 4.63 -9.61 -20.56
N HIS A 68 5.29 -9.62 -19.41
CA HIS A 68 6.01 -10.79 -18.88
C HIS A 68 5.21 -11.53 -17.80
N ILE A 69 4.50 -10.80 -16.93
CA ILE A 69 3.70 -11.37 -15.85
C ILE A 69 2.24 -10.98 -16.06
N PRO A 70 1.36 -11.94 -16.44
CA PRO A 70 -0.06 -11.66 -16.59
C PRO A 70 -0.70 -11.17 -15.29
N ILE A 71 -1.60 -10.20 -15.39
CA ILE A 71 -2.37 -9.66 -14.25
C ILE A 71 -3.09 -10.79 -13.49
N SER A 72 -3.64 -11.78 -14.20
CA SER A 72 -4.34 -12.91 -13.60
C SER A 72 -3.46 -13.69 -12.62
N LYS A 73 -2.18 -13.90 -12.95
CA LYS A 73 -1.23 -14.59 -12.09
C LYS A 73 -1.06 -13.88 -10.75
N ILE A 74 -1.03 -12.55 -10.78
CA ILE A 74 -0.93 -11.71 -9.58
C ILE A 74 -2.25 -11.66 -8.80
N GLN A 75 -3.40 -11.63 -9.48
CA GLN A 75 -4.71 -11.70 -8.83
C GLN A 75 -4.91 -13.01 -8.04
N HIS A 76 -4.39 -14.11 -8.56
CA HIS A 76 -4.47 -15.43 -7.91
C HIS A 76 -3.33 -15.70 -6.91
N ALA A 77 -2.47 -14.72 -6.63
CA ALA A 77 -1.42 -14.88 -5.62
C ALA A 77 -2.00 -15.02 -4.21
N ILE A 78 -1.31 -15.78 -3.35
CA ILE A 78 -1.79 -16.07 -2.00
C ILE A 78 -1.89 -14.78 -1.19
N GLY A 79 -3.04 -14.53 -0.57
CA GLY A 79 -3.22 -13.35 0.29
C GLY A 79 -3.57 -12.06 -0.45
N VAL A 80 -3.56 -12.06 -1.78
CA VAL A 80 -4.08 -10.99 -2.62
C VAL A 80 -5.61 -11.08 -2.68
N LYS A 81 -6.28 -9.94 -2.55
CA LYS A 81 -7.73 -9.82 -2.79
C LYS A 81 -8.01 -9.34 -4.21
N GLY A 82 -7.20 -8.41 -4.72
CA GLY A 82 -7.33 -7.94 -6.09
C GLY A 82 -6.63 -6.60 -6.32
N PHE A 83 -6.64 -6.16 -7.57
CA PHE A 83 -6.08 -4.85 -7.94
C PHE A 83 -7.05 -3.72 -7.61
N VAL A 84 -6.49 -2.59 -7.18
CA VAL A 84 -7.23 -1.33 -7.09
C VAL A 84 -7.46 -0.79 -8.49
N ARG A 85 -8.70 -0.38 -8.77
CA ARG A 85 -9.11 0.13 -10.07
C ARG A 85 -9.37 1.63 -9.98
N PHE A 86 -8.77 2.37 -10.91
CA PHE A 86 -8.95 3.81 -11.09
C PHE A 86 -9.78 4.01 -12.35
N GLY A 87 -10.88 4.76 -12.29
CA GLY A 87 -11.73 5.02 -13.46
C GLY A 87 -12.20 3.80 -14.27
N GLY A 88 -12.32 2.61 -13.65
CA GLY A 88 -12.84 1.39 -14.29
C GLY A 88 -11.79 0.33 -14.63
N GLY A 89 -10.50 0.69 -14.58
CA GLY A 89 -9.40 -0.19 -14.96
C GLY A 89 -8.23 -0.21 -13.98
N ILE A 90 -7.34 -1.19 -14.15
CA ILE A 90 -6.06 -1.24 -13.43
C ILE A 90 -5.16 -0.16 -14.04
N ASN A 91 -4.82 0.85 -13.26
CA ASN A 91 -3.93 1.93 -13.71
C ASN A 91 -2.56 1.78 -13.07
N SER A 92 -1.54 2.18 -13.83
CA SER A 92 -0.19 2.29 -13.31
C SER A 92 -0.01 3.56 -12.49
N ILE A 93 0.73 3.45 -11.40
CA ILE A 93 1.16 4.58 -10.57
C ILE A 93 2.51 5.07 -11.09
N PRO A 94 2.73 6.39 -11.27
CA PRO A 94 4.02 6.94 -11.65
C PRO A 94 5.07 6.73 -10.55
N ASP A 95 6.32 6.47 -10.95
CA ASP A 95 7.44 6.34 -10.02
C ASP A 95 7.63 7.58 -9.12
N ILE A 96 7.22 8.78 -9.56
CA ILE A 96 7.27 10.01 -8.77
C ILE A 96 6.41 9.88 -7.50
N VAL A 97 5.20 9.33 -7.63
CA VAL A 97 4.27 9.14 -6.49
C VAL A 97 4.83 8.11 -5.53
N ILE A 98 5.34 6.98 -6.05
CA ILE A 98 5.98 5.96 -5.21
C ILE A 98 7.24 6.50 -4.55
N GLY A 99 8.05 7.29 -5.25
CA GLY A 99 9.24 7.95 -4.72
C GLY A 99 8.93 8.87 -3.54
N LYS A 100 7.84 9.65 -3.61
CA LYS A 100 7.35 10.46 -2.48
C LYS A 100 6.98 9.57 -1.28
N ILE A 101 6.28 8.46 -1.51
CA ILE A 101 5.89 7.50 -0.46
C ILE A 101 7.13 6.81 0.13
N MET A 102 8.09 6.39 -0.70
CA MET A 102 9.32 5.70 -0.29
C MET A 102 10.28 6.57 0.49
N LYS A 103 10.44 7.84 0.08
CA LYS A 103 11.30 8.80 0.79
C LYS A 103 10.77 9.14 2.18
N ASN A 104 9.59 8.65 2.54
CA ASN A 104 8.99 8.93 3.83
C ASN A 104 8.92 10.44 4.08
N ASP A 105 8.67 11.25 3.04
CA ASP A 105 8.38 12.69 3.20
C ASP A 105 7.18 12.93 4.12
N TYR A 106 6.38 11.88 4.36
CA TYR A 106 5.26 11.84 5.30
C TYR A 106 5.66 11.54 6.76
N LEU A 107 6.90 11.10 7.00
CA LEU A 107 7.46 10.81 8.33
C LEU A 107 8.62 11.74 8.72
N SER A 108 9.38 12.26 7.75
CA SER A 108 10.51 13.16 7.99
C SER A 108 10.09 14.46 8.67
N GLY A 109 8.89 14.95 8.36
CA GLY A 109 8.09 15.79 9.25
C GLY A 109 6.89 14.97 9.66
N ILE A 110 6.77 14.63 10.95
CA ILE A 110 5.61 13.87 11.41
C ILE A 110 4.38 14.80 11.34
N ASP A 111 3.75 14.85 10.18
CA ASP A 111 2.57 15.66 9.94
C ASP A 111 1.50 15.19 10.93
N LYS A 112 0.93 16.15 11.68
CA LYS A 112 -0.03 15.84 12.75
C LYS A 112 -1.20 15.02 12.22
N ASP A 113 -1.56 15.21 10.96
CA ASP A 113 -2.63 14.48 10.29
C ASP A 113 -2.25 13.02 10.00
N VAL A 114 -1.00 12.74 9.61
CA VAL A 114 -0.50 11.37 9.40
C VAL A 114 -0.39 10.63 10.74
N ILE A 115 0.08 11.28 11.81
CA ILE A 115 0.08 10.69 13.16
C ILE A 115 -1.34 10.36 13.60
N LYS A 116 -2.26 11.31 13.44
CA LYS A 116 -3.66 11.15 13.83
C LYS A 116 -4.29 9.99 13.05
N LEU A 117 -3.93 9.85 11.77
CA LEU A 117 -4.36 8.75 10.92
C LEU A 117 -3.76 7.42 11.39
N ILE A 118 -2.47 7.33 11.67
CA ILE A 118 -1.76 6.14 12.20
C ILE A 118 -2.35 5.71 13.55
N ARG A 119 -2.62 6.67 14.45
CA ARG A 119 -3.27 6.42 15.75
C ARG A 119 -4.74 6.03 15.60
N CYS A 120 -5.36 6.29 14.44
CA CYS A 120 -6.75 5.95 14.21
C CYS A 120 -6.95 4.44 14.15
N GLU A 121 -7.72 3.91 15.10
CA GLU A 121 -8.09 2.49 15.12
C GLU A 121 -9.05 2.13 13.96
N ASN A 122 -9.72 3.13 13.37
CA ASN A 122 -10.59 2.95 12.22
C ASN A 122 -9.79 2.67 10.96
N LYS A 123 -9.68 1.38 10.61
CA LYS A 123 -9.01 0.88 9.40
C LYS A 123 -9.62 1.43 8.10
N VAL A 124 -10.92 1.71 8.08
CA VAL A 124 -11.62 2.22 6.88
C VAL A 124 -11.16 3.63 6.57
N LEU A 125 -11.06 4.49 7.59
CA LEU A 125 -10.61 5.87 7.41
C LEU A 125 -9.17 5.93 6.89
N ARG A 126 -8.27 5.09 7.43
CA ARG A 126 -6.88 4.99 6.97
C ARG A 126 -6.76 4.61 5.49
N VAL A 127 -7.61 3.67 5.07
CA VAL A 127 -7.72 3.25 3.68
C VAL A 127 -8.21 4.40 2.82
N ASP A 128 -9.29 5.07 3.22
CA ASP A 128 -9.88 6.15 2.41
C ASP A 128 -8.93 7.35 2.28
N THR A 129 -8.20 7.71 3.34
CA THR A 129 -7.19 8.77 3.27
C THR A 129 -6.06 8.43 2.31
N LEU A 130 -5.53 7.19 2.32
CA LEU A 130 -4.53 6.76 1.34
C LEU A 130 -5.08 6.88 -0.09
N LEU A 131 -6.29 6.37 -0.31
CA LEU A 131 -6.90 6.39 -1.64
C LEU A 131 -7.09 7.83 -2.12
N SER A 132 -7.66 8.72 -1.29
CA SER A 132 -7.85 10.14 -1.60
C SER A 132 -6.52 10.87 -1.88
N MET A 133 -5.47 10.52 -1.15
CA MET A 133 -4.13 11.06 -1.38
C MET A 133 -3.56 10.61 -2.74
N ILE A 134 -3.72 9.33 -3.08
CA ILE A 134 -3.32 8.81 -4.40
C ILE A 134 -4.19 9.45 -5.51
N GLU A 135 -5.50 9.66 -5.27
CA GLU A 135 -6.41 10.35 -6.21
C GLU A 135 -5.92 11.77 -6.51
N SER A 136 -5.55 12.53 -5.47
CA SER A 136 -5.03 13.90 -5.60
C SER A 136 -3.73 13.95 -6.41
N GLU A 137 -2.84 12.99 -6.22
CA GLU A 137 -1.55 12.91 -6.93
C GLU A 137 -1.69 12.40 -8.37
N LEU A 138 -2.66 11.52 -8.64
CA LEU A 138 -2.91 10.97 -9.98
C LEU A 138 -3.89 11.81 -10.82
N GLY A 139 -4.62 12.74 -10.20
CA GLY A 139 -5.72 13.48 -10.84
C GLY A 139 -6.85 12.57 -11.34
N LYS A 140 -7.01 11.38 -10.75
CA LYS A 140 -7.96 10.33 -11.19
C LYS A 140 -8.75 9.81 -10.01
N THR A 141 -10.06 9.64 -10.18
CA THR A 141 -10.94 9.06 -9.17
C THR A 141 -10.81 7.53 -9.11
N ILE A 142 -10.65 7.00 -7.91
CA ILE A 142 -10.63 5.58 -7.56
C ILE A 142 -12.07 5.10 -7.46
N ILE A 143 -12.37 3.99 -8.13
CA ILE A 143 -13.67 3.35 -7.98
C ILE A 143 -13.67 2.57 -6.67
N ARG A 144 -14.19 3.22 -5.63
CA ARG A 144 -14.37 2.63 -4.29
C ARG A 144 -15.34 1.43 -4.30
N ASN A 145 -16.15 1.28 -5.37
CA ASN A 145 -17.37 0.46 -5.38
C ASN A 145 -17.36 -0.84 -6.24
N LYS A 146 -16.20 -1.31 -6.72
CA LYS A 146 -16.09 -2.65 -7.34
C LYS A 146 -14.78 -3.31 -6.94
N LEU A 147 -14.72 -3.76 -5.69
CA LEU A 147 -13.71 -4.70 -5.20
C LEU A 147 -14.40 -6.06 -5.04
N VAL A 148 -14.87 -6.60 -6.17
CA VAL A 148 -15.33 -7.99 -6.27
C VAL A 148 -14.12 -8.88 -6.03
#